data_AF-A0A7C8IDT2-F1
#
_entry.id   AF-A0A7C8IDT2-F1
#
_cell.length_a   1.000
_cell.length_b   1.000
_cell.length_c   1.000
_cell.angle_alpha   90.00
_cell.angle_beta   90.00
_cell.angle_gamma   90.00
#
_symmetry.space_group_name_H-M   'P 1'
#
loop_
_entity.id
_entity.type
_entity.pdbx_description
1 polymer ?
#
loop_
_entity_poly.entity_id
_entity_poly.type
_entity_poly.pdbx_seq_one_letter_code
_entity_poly.pdbx_strand_id
1 'polypeptide(L)'
;MRHCSQADRIGKLATANPDSEHAVEYLKLRGMIARGAPPRERHGYTMTDCRDQLTQTSVVATTMAKIARLVELGFDSADVVIMDEASTITNAQSLLLHQICTRLIVTAGDTLQLFSTCISLPAQRNSYGAFAQLSVLEAWPCINAGRVEVVSMNNDYRSVTELMAMSNSLWCGGQMQRPIIAAQAENTVFSTQLRKIMENLAGGFMEQVAKSNRRLIFLDVGTLEEKYGDSRMNPGFSAAAVDILHALSQQIGAEGAGTGKMAFLSFYAAEVARFRQCWASKLPTLPLPEACTVDNSQGREWKLVVMSLTRAALDAALEDPKRRYGILNDARRQYIATGRAREMLIVVGNATILQKSLARHPTLRNTQAHVIKLWEYLEKHAAMVRLPANLRRSKWGGV
;
A
#
# COMPACT_ATOMS: atom_id res chain seq x y z
N MET A 1 -5.73 -37.39 33.70
CA MET A 1 -5.61 -35.92 33.48
C MET A 1 -6.52 -35.56 32.31
N ARG A 2 -7.65 -34.89 32.57
CA ARG A 2 -8.66 -34.58 31.54
C ARG A 2 -8.22 -33.35 30.74
N HIS A 3 -8.15 -33.48 29.43
CA HIS A 3 -7.97 -32.36 28.50
C HIS A 3 -9.14 -31.39 28.64
N CYS A 4 -8.89 -30.25 29.29
CA CYS A 4 -9.79 -29.10 29.28
C CYS A 4 -9.80 -28.56 27.85
N SER A 5 -10.95 -28.56 27.20
CA SER A 5 -11.07 -28.12 25.80
C SER A 5 -10.64 -26.65 25.68
N GLN A 6 -10.12 -26.26 24.52
CA GLN A 6 -9.72 -24.86 24.27
C GLN A 6 -10.91 -23.88 24.48
N ALA A 7 -12.14 -24.36 24.26
CA ALA A 7 -13.37 -23.65 24.57
C ALA A 7 -13.55 -23.36 26.07
N ASP A 8 -13.19 -24.29 26.96
CA ASP A 8 -13.26 -24.09 28.41
C ASP A 8 -12.24 -23.05 28.90
N ARG A 9 -11.06 -22.98 28.29
CA ARG A 9 -10.05 -21.96 28.59
C ARG A 9 -10.52 -20.57 28.17
N ILE A 10 -11.09 -20.44 26.97
CA ILE A 10 -11.66 -19.19 26.46
C ILE A 10 -12.87 -18.76 27.29
N GLY A 11 -13.72 -19.70 27.69
CA GLY A 11 -14.83 -19.44 28.61
C GLY A 11 -14.38 -18.87 29.95
N LYS A 12 -13.32 -19.43 30.55
CA LYS A 12 -12.73 -18.94 31.81
C LYS A 12 -12.11 -17.54 31.66
N LEU A 13 -11.45 -17.26 30.53
CA LEU A 13 -10.89 -15.94 30.20
C LEU A 13 -12.00 -14.89 30.03
N ALA A 14 -13.08 -15.24 29.32
CA ALA A 14 -14.20 -14.35 29.09
C ALA A 14 -14.97 -13.99 30.38
N THR A 15 -15.05 -14.91 31.35
CA THR A 15 -15.62 -14.62 32.67
C THR A 15 -14.71 -13.77 33.56
N ALA A 16 -13.39 -13.82 33.35
CA ALA A 16 -12.43 -13.06 34.16
C ALA A 16 -12.22 -11.63 33.67
N ASN A 17 -12.43 -11.35 32.37
CA ASN A 17 -12.30 -10.00 31.80
C ASN A 17 -13.36 -9.75 30.70
N PRO A 18 -14.60 -9.38 31.10
CA PRO A 18 -15.74 -9.27 30.20
C PRO A 18 -15.63 -8.13 29.17
N ASP A 19 -14.78 -7.13 29.41
CA ASP A 19 -14.61 -5.96 28.53
C ASP A 19 -13.56 -6.17 27.44
N SER A 20 -12.84 -7.31 27.45
CA SER A 20 -11.91 -7.63 26.37
C SER A 20 -12.66 -7.95 25.07
N GLU A 21 -12.16 -7.47 23.93
CA GLU A 21 -12.82 -7.61 22.61
C GLU A 21 -13.17 -9.07 22.27
N HIS A 22 -12.29 -10.01 22.66
CA HIS A 22 -12.49 -11.45 22.47
C HIS A 22 -13.57 -12.02 23.42
N ALA A 23 -13.71 -11.49 24.63
CA ALA A 23 -14.78 -11.85 25.56
C ALA A 23 -16.13 -11.31 25.09
N VAL A 24 -16.16 -10.08 24.56
CA VAL A 24 -17.36 -9.46 23.98
C VAL A 24 -17.87 -10.28 22.79
N GLU A 25 -16.97 -10.73 21.91
CA GLU A 25 -17.34 -11.55 20.75
C GLU A 25 -17.80 -12.96 21.16
N TYR A 26 -17.10 -13.60 22.11
CA TYR A 26 -17.49 -14.90 22.66
C TYR A 26 -18.84 -14.84 23.40
N LEU A 27 -19.08 -13.83 24.24
CA LEU A 27 -20.35 -13.65 24.96
C LEU A 27 -21.50 -13.30 24.02
N LYS A 28 -21.24 -12.55 22.93
CA LYS A 28 -22.22 -12.33 21.85
C LYS A 28 -22.58 -13.63 21.15
N LEU A 29 -21.59 -14.44 20.76
CA LEU A 29 -21.79 -15.76 20.15
C LEU A 29 -22.55 -16.71 21.09
N ARG A 30 -22.18 -16.77 22.37
CA ARG A 30 -22.87 -17.59 23.38
C ARG A 30 -24.29 -17.13 23.63
N GLY A 31 -24.52 -15.81 23.66
CA GLY A 31 -25.85 -15.23 23.79
C GLY A 31 -26.72 -15.43 22.54
N MET A 32 -26.13 -15.57 21.36
CA MET A 32 -26.86 -15.93 20.13
C MET A 32 -27.27 -17.42 20.15
N ILE A 33 -26.37 -18.31 20.58
CA ILE A 33 -26.62 -19.75 20.70
C ILE A 33 -27.67 -20.03 21.79
N ALA A 34 -27.55 -19.42 22.97
CA ALA A 34 -28.44 -19.65 24.11
C ALA A 34 -29.88 -19.15 23.89
N ARG A 35 -30.09 -18.22 22.95
CA ARG A 35 -31.42 -17.69 22.59
C ARG A 35 -32.09 -18.46 21.47
N GLY A 36 -31.46 -19.51 20.93
CA GLY A 36 -31.96 -20.23 19.76
C GLY A 36 -32.22 -19.31 18.55
N ALA A 37 -31.63 -18.12 18.54
CA ALA A 37 -31.92 -17.10 17.54
C ALA A 37 -31.19 -17.50 16.25
N PRO A 38 -31.90 -17.81 15.16
CA PRO A 38 -31.24 -18.07 13.89
C PRO A 38 -30.40 -16.84 13.52
N PRO A 39 -29.26 -17.03 12.82
CA PRO A 39 -28.49 -15.91 12.31
C PRO A 39 -29.46 -15.01 11.53
N ARG A 40 -29.53 -13.71 11.87
CA ARG A 40 -30.43 -12.77 11.19
C ARG A 40 -30.17 -12.86 9.68
N GLU A 41 -31.10 -13.49 8.96
CA GLU A 41 -31.15 -13.58 7.51
C GLU A 41 -31.25 -12.17 6.96
N ARG A 42 -30.12 -11.56 6.60
CA ARG A 42 -30.14 -10.24 5.98
C ARG A 42 -30.56 -10.29 4.50
N HIS A 43 -30.70 -11.47 3.89
CA HIS A 43 -30.90 -11.61 2.44
C HIS A 43 -31.76 -12.82 2.01
N GLY A 44 -32.67 -13.35 2.85
CA GLY A 44 -33.63 -14.37 2.40
C GLY A 44 -33.06 -15.69 1.84
N TYR A 45 -31.77 -15.97 2.07
CA TYR A 45 -31.13 -17.24 1.74
C TYR A 45 -30.95 -18.07 3.01
N THR A 46 -31.40 -19.32 2.97
CA THR A 46 -31.15 -20.31 4.01
C THR A 46 -29.74 -20.91 3.86
N MET A 47 -29.27 -21.56 4.92
CA MET A 47 -28.01 -22.33 4.87
C MET A 47 -28.04 -23.45 3.81
N THR A 48 -29.23 -23.98 3.54
CA THR A 48 -29.45 -24.99 2.49
C THR A 48 -29.30 -24.36 1.11
N ASP A 49 -29.88 -23.18 0.89
CA ASP A 49 -29.72 -22.45 -0.38
C ASP A 49 -28.25 -22.13 -0.68
N CYS A 50 -27.48 -21.75 0.34
CA CYS A 50 -26.04 -21.52 0.20
C CYS A 50 -25.28 -22.81 -0.13
N ARG A 51 -25.63 -23.94 0.48
CA ARG A 51 -25.05 -25.26 0.18
C ARG A 51 -25.30 -25.67 -1.26
N ASP A 52 -26.56 -25.58 -1.68
CA ASP A 52 -26.97 -25.96 -3.03
C ASP A 52 -26.24 -25.11 -4.08
N GLN A 53 -26.15 -23.80 -3.85
CA GLN A 53 -25.36 -22.91 -4.73
C GLN A 53 -23.88 -23.28 -4.76
N LEU A 54 -23.26 -23.58 -3.61
CA LEU A 54 -21.84 -23.96 -3.55
C LEU A 54 -21.56 -25.25 -4.32
N THR A 55 -22.44 -26.25 -4.22
CA THR A 55 -22.29 -27.51 -4.97
C THR A 55 -22.43 -27.34 -6.49
N GLN A 56 -23.18 -26.33 -6.93
CA GLN A 56 -23.39 -26.04 -8.35
C GLN A 56 -22.35 -25.07 -8.94
N THR A 57 -21.46 -24.52 -8.11
CA THR A 57 -20.51 -23.48 -8.52
C THR A 57 -19.14 -24.08 -8.83
N SER A 58 -18.59 -23.76 -10.01
CA SER A 58 -17.24 -24.23 -10.41
C SER A 58 -16.09 -23.41 -9.82
N VAL A 59 -16.35 -22.18 -9.38
CA VAL A 59 -15.33 -21.26 -8.85
C VAL A 59 -15.87 -20.54 -7.62
N VAL A 60 -15.24 -20.75 -6.47
CA VAL A 60 -15.58 -20.07 -5.21
C VAL A 60 -14.46 -19.09 -4.86
N ALA A 61 -14.79 -17.80 -4.83
CA ALA A 61 -13.88 -16.75 -4.37
C ALA A 61 -14.14 -16.44 -2.88
N THR A 62 -13.09 -16.51 -2.06
CA THR A 62 -13.18 -16.17 -0.64
C THR A 62 -11.86 -15.59 -0.12
N THR A 63 -11.86 -15.10 1.11
CA THR A 63 -10.63 -14.70 1.81
C THR A 63 -10.12 -15.86 2.67
N MET A 64 -8.81 -15.93 2.91
CA MET A 64 -8.19 -16.97 3.75
C MET A 64 -8.86 -17.11 5.13
N ALA A 65 -9.27 -16.00 5.74
CA ALA A 65 -9.93 -15.99 7.05
C ALA A 65 -11.33 -16.64 7.05
N LYS A 66 -11.92 -16.89 5.88
CA LYS A 66 -13.28 -17.43 5.72
C LYS A 66 -13.30 -18.88 5.22
N ILE A 67 -12.15 -19.53 5.04
CA ILE A 67 -12.08 -20.93 4.61
C ILE A 67 -12.83 -21.85 5.58
N ALA A 68 -12.60 -21.71 6.90
CA ALA A 68 -13.31 -22.52 7.89
C ALA A 68 -14.83 -22.37 7.78
N ARG A 69 -15.31 -21.17 7.45
CA ARG A 69 -16.74 -20.91 7.24
C ARG A 69 -17.26 -21.58 5.96
N LEU A 70 -16.47 -21.64 4.89
CA LEU A 70 -16.85 -22.39 3.69
C LEU A 70 -17.03 -23.88 4.00
N VAL A 71 -16.12 -24.46 4.78
CA VAL A 71 -16.22 -25.87 5.21
C VAL A 71 -17.49 -26.10 6.03
N GLU A 72 -17.83 -25.21 6.97
CA GLU A 72 -19.10 -25.28 7.72
C GLU A 72 -20.34 -25.19 6.80
N LEU A 73 -20.22 -24.42 5.71
CA LEU A 73 -21.23 -24.30 4.66
C LEU A 73 -21.25 -25.50 3.72
N GLY A 74 -20.50 -26.57 3.98
CA GLY A 74 -20.52 -27.80 3.18
C GLY A 74 -19.63 -27.75 1.93
N PHE A 75 -18.77 -26.75 1.78
CA PHE A 75 -17.72 -26.76 0.78
C PHE A 75 -16.51 -27.54 1.30
N ASP A 76 -16.46 -28.82 0.99
CA ASP A 76 -15.51 -29.77 1.58
C ASP A 76 -14.30 -30.08 0.68
N SER A 77 -14.33 -29.68 -0.60
CA SER A 77 -13.25 -29.99 -1.54
C SER A 77 -13.15 -29.01 -2.71
N ALA A 78 -11.92 -28.82 -3.17
CA ALA A 78 -11.54 -28.11 -4.37
C ALA A 78 -10.35 -28.82 -5.03
N ASP A 79 -10.46 -29.14 -6.31
CA ASP A 79 -9.35 -29.72 -7.09
C ASP A 79 -8.16 -28.77 -7.15
N VAL A 80 -8.44 -27.49 -7.36
CA VAL A 80 -7.43 -26.43 -7.51
C VAL A 80 -7.74 -25.28 -6.57
N VAL A 81 -6.74 -24.85 -5.80
CA VAL A 81 -6.80 -23.62 -5.01
C VAL A 81 -5.81 -22.62 -5.59
N ILE A 82 -6.30 -21.42 -5.92
CA ILE A 82 -5.48 -20.29 -6.34
C ILE A 82 -5.44 -19.26 -5.22
N MET A 83 -4.24 -18.95 -4.73
CA MET A 83 -3.99 -17.89 -3.77
C MET A 83 -3.38 -16.69 -4.47
N ASP A 84 -4.13 -15.61 -4.60
CA ASP A 84 -3.58 -14.31 -5.01
C ASP A 84 -3.02 -13.54 -3.79
N GLU A 85 -2.10 -12.62 -4.03
CA GLU A 85 -1.37 -11.86 -3.00
C GLU A 85 -0.75 -12.77 -1.92
N ALA A 86 -0.25 -13.94 -2.32
CA ALA A 86 0.26 -14.99 -1.45
C ALA A 86 1.48 -14.59 -0.61
N SER A 87 2.16 -13.49 -0.98
CA SER A 87 3.18 -12.84 -0.15
C SER A 87 2.61 -12.33 1.19
N THR A 88 1.31 -12.08 1.27
CA THR A 88 0.62 -11.65 2.50
C THR A 88 0.04 -12.80 3.32
N ILE A 89 0.11 -14.04 2.82
CA ILE A 89 -0.44 -15.23 3.46
C ILE A 89 0.67 -15.93 4.23
N THR A 90 0.49 -16.04 5.54
CA THR A 90 1.42 -16.75 6.42
C THR A 90 1.37 -18.25 6.22
N ASN A 91 2.48 -18.95 6.46
CA ASN A 91 2.52 -20.41 6.45
C ASN A 91 1.55 -21.05 7.45
N ALA A 92 1.22 -20.36 8.55
CA ALA A 92 0.20 -20.83 9.48
C ALA A 92 -1.22 -20.78 8.88
N GLN A 93 -1.56 -19.70 8.17
CA GLN A 93 -2.88 -19.56 7.53
C GLN A 93 -3.07 -20.57 6.40
N SER A 94 -2.02 -20.92 5.67
CA SER A 94 -2.13 -21.89 4.57
C SER A 94 -2.46 -23.30 5.02
N LEU A 95 -2.25 -23.65 6.29
CA LEU A 95 -2.67 -24.95 6.82
C LEU A 95 -4.18 -25.18 6.71
N LEU A 96 -4.98 -24.11 6.68
CA LEU A 96 -6.43 -24.19 6.45
C LEU A 96 -6.76 -24.78 5.07
N LEU A 97 -5.85 -24.70 4.10
CA LEU A 97 -6.07 -25.21 2.75
C LEU A 97 -6.01 -26.73 2.65
N HIS A 98 -5.30 -27.40 3.56
CA HIS A 98 -5.27 -28.86 3.59
C HIS A 98 -6.65 -29.48 3.89
N GLN A 99 -7.60 -28.68 4.37
CA GLN A 99 -8.98 -29.12 4.61
C GLN A 99 -9.81 -29.19 3.33
N ILE A 100 -9.41 -28.48 2.26
CA ILE A 100 -10.23 -28.33 1.05
C ILE A 100 -9.47 -28.68 -0.23
N CYS A 101 -8.16 -28.46 -0.31
CA CYS A 101 -7.41 -28.67 -1.55
C CYS A 101 -7.06 -30.15 -1.74
N THR A 102 -7.46 -30.73 -2.87
CA THR A 102 -7.25 -32.15 -3.15
C THR A 102 -6.14 -32.44 -4.16
N ARG A 103 -5.81 -31.51 -5.08
CA ARG A 103 -4.82 -31.79 -6.15
C ARG A 103 -3.73 -30.72 -6.30
N LEU A 104 -4.08 -29.46 -6.56
CA LEU A 104 -3.11 -28.44 -6.95
C LEU A 104 -3.31 -27.13 -6.19
N ILE A 105 -2.23 -26.58 -5.66
CA ILE A 105 -2.20 -25.24 -5.10
C ILE A 105 -1.33 -24.36 -6.00
N VAL A 106 -1.90 -23.23 -6.45
CA VAL A 106 -1.21 -22.19 -7.20
C VAL A 106 -1.11 -20.95 -6.32
N THR A 107 0.10 -20.49 -6.06
CA THR A 107 0.35 -19.22 -5.35
C THR A 107 0.83 -18.16 -6.33
N ALA A 108 0.17 -17.00 -6.32
CA ALA A 108 0.59 -15.81 -7.05
C ALA A 108 0.84 -14.66 -6.06
N GLY A 109 1.88 -13.87 -6.31
CA GLY A 109 2.21 -12.71 -5.50
C GLY A 109 3.62 -12.22 -5.80
N ASP A 110 4.07 -11.23 -5.02
CA ASP A 110 5.37 -10.60 -5.20
C ASP A 110 6.12 -10.52 -3.87
N THR A 111 7.26 -11.20 -3.78
CA THR A 111 8.11 -11.24 -2.57
C THR A 111 8.80 -9.89 -2.27
N LEU A 112 8.82 -8.98 -3.25
CA LEU A 112 9.31 -7.63 -3.09
C LEU A 112 8.24 -6.67 -2.54
N GLN A 113 6.96 -7.08 -2.52
CA GLN A 113 5.85 -6.29 -1.94
C GLN A 113 5.62 -6.63 -0.46
N LEU A 114 4.55 -6.10 0.13
CA LEU A 114 4.23 -6.25 1.55
C LEU A 114 3.93 -7.69 1.93
N PHE A 115 4.23 -8.01 3.19
CA PHE A 115 3.90 -9.29 3.82
C PHE A 115 2.84 -9.13 4.89
N SER A 116 2.41 -10.28 5.41
CA SER A 116 1.61 -10.35 6.61
C SER A 116 2.22 -9.49 7.73
N THR A 117 1.40 -8.61 8.31
CA THR A 117 1.82 -7.80 9.45
C THR A 117 1.80 -8.64 10.72
N CYS A 118 2.95 -8.80 11.37
CA CYS A 118 3.02 -9.33 12.73
C CYS A 118 3.26 -8.20 13.71
N ILE A 119 2.33 -7.97 14.64
CA ILE A 119 2.42 -6.90 15.64
C ILE A 119 3.27 -7.34 16.84
N SER A 120 3.32 -8.63 17.13
CA SER A 120 4.01 -9.18 18.30
C SER A 120 5.53 -9.23 18.10
N LEU A 121 6.25 -8.30 18.72
CA LEU A 121 7.72 -8.28 18.71
C LEU A 121 8.36 -9.60 19.20
N PRO A 122 7.88 -10.26 20.28
CA PRO A 122 8.39 -11.58 20.65
C PRO A 122 8.22 -12.62 19.55
N ALA A 123 7.10 -12.60 18.83
CA ALA A 123 6.84 -13.54 17.75
C ALA A 123 7.73 -13.28 16.52
N GLN A 124 8.10 -12.03 16.24
CA GLN A 124 9.08 -11.71 15.21
C GLN A 124 10.50 -12.18 15.55
N ARG A 125 10.83 -12.27 16.85
CA ARG A 125 12.19 -12.61 17.35
C ARG A 125 12.43 -14.11 17.55
N ASN A 126 11.38 -14.90 17.69
CA ASN A 126 11.49 -16.35 17.88
C ASN A 126 11.57 -17.05 16.51
N SER A 127 12.48 -18.01 16.35
CA SER A 127 12.64 -18.80 15.12
C SER A 127 11.35 -19.52 14.67
N TYR A 128 10.53 -20.00 15.60
CA TYR A 128 9.22 -20.60 15.28
C TYR A 128 8.19 -19.55 14.84
N GLY A 129 8.21 -18.37 15.46
CA GLY A 129 7.33 -17.27 15.11
C GLY A 129 7.71 -16.66 13.75
N ALA A 130 9.02 -16.57 13.46
CA ALA A 130 9.54 -16.19 12.17
C ALA A 130 9.05 -17.15 11.08
N PHE A 131 9.19 -18.47 11.27
CA PHE A 131 8.73 -19.48 10.30
C PHE A 131 7.22 -19.44 10.08
N ALA A 132 6.43 -19.34 11.16
CA ALA A 132 4.98 -19.26 11.06
C ALA A 132 4.50 -17.98 10.36
N GLN A 133 5.31 -16.92 10.36
CA GLN A 133 5.02 -15.62 9.75
C GLN A 133 5.65 -15.45 8.36
N LEU A 134 6.52 -16.35 7.94
CA LEU A 134 7.00 -16.34 6.56
C LEU A 134 5.82 -16.50 5.63
N SER A 135 5.84 -15.72 4.55
CA SER A 135 4.85 -15.86 3.51
C SER A 135 4.99 -17.23 2.85
N VAL A 136 3.88 -17.84 2.43
CA VAL A 136 3.94 -19.11 1.68
C VAL A 136 4.75 -18.96 0.40
N LEU A 137 4.69 -17.78 -0.22
CA LEU A 137 5.40 -17.46 -1.46
C LEU A 137 6.92 -17.50 -1.28
N GLU A 138 7.44 -17.13 -0.11
CA GLU A 138 8.87 -17.27 0.22
C GLU A 138 9.20 -18.65 0.78
N ALA A 139 8.37 -19.17 1.68
CA ALA A 139 8.68 -20.37 2.45
C ALA A 139 8.64 -21.63 1.58
N TRP A 140 7.62 -21.78 0.73
CA TRP A 140 7.37 -23.04 0.04
C TRP A 140 8.43 -23.41 -1.00
N PRO A 141 8.92 -22.48 -1.85
CA PRO A 141 10.02 -22.79 -2.75
C PRO A 141 11.28 -23.27 -2.01
N CYS A 142 11.57 -22.69 -0.84
CA CYS A 142 12.73 -23.08 -0.02
C CYS A 142 12.56 -24.46 0.62
N ILE A 143 11.38 -24.76 1.17
CA ILE A 143 11.12 -26.02 1.89
C ILE A 143 10.92 -27.20 0.93
N ASN A 144 10.31 -26.93 -0.23
CA ASN A 144 9.94 -27.93 -1.22
C ASN A 144 10.79 -27.83 -2.48
N ALA A 145 12.09 -27.55 -2.31
CA ALA A 145 13.03 -27.44 -3.42
C ALA A 145 12.96 -28.68 -4.34
N GLY A 146 12.80 -28.45 -5.65
CA GLY A 146 12.62 -29.51 -6.64
C GLY A 146 11.22 -30.11 -6.73
N ARG A 147 10.25 -29.64 -5.93
CA ARG A 147 8.83 -30.04 -5.97
C ARG A 147 7.87 -28.89 -6.26
N VAL A 148 8.35 -27.65 -6.23
CA VAL A 148 7.59 -26.45 -6.57
C VAL A 148 8.16 -25.86 -7.85
N GLU A 149 7.30 -25.66 -8.84
CA GLU A 149 7.63 -24.88 -10.03
C GLU A 149 7.43 -23.39 -9.72
N VAL A 150 8.47 -22.59 -9.96
CA VAL A 150 8.43 -21.14 -9.75
C VAL A 150 8.53 -20.45 -11.10
N VAL A 151 7.49 -19.68 -11.44
CA VAL A 151 7.44 -18.90 -12.68
C VAL A 151 7.48 -17.42 -12.33
N SER A 152 8.44 -16.69 -12.91
CA SER A 152 8.57 -15.24 -12.73
C SER A 152 8.00 -14.49 -13.93
N MET A 153 7.08 -13.57 -13.68
CA MET A 153 6.52 -12.67 -14.69
C MET A 153 7.25 -11.34 -14.67
N ASN A 154 8.18 -11.16 -15.60
CA ASN A 154 9.06 -9.98 -15.62
C ASN A 154 8.56 -8.85 -16.54
N ASN A 155 7.45 -9.05 -17.25
CA ASN A 155 6.92 -8.08 -18.19
C ASN A 155 6.01 -7.07 -17.50
N ASP A 156 6.38 -5.79 -17.52
CA ASP A 156 5.54 -4.68 -17.07
C ASP A 156 4.73 -4.13 -18.25
N TYR A 157 3.40 -4.24 -18.14
CA TYR A 157 2.45 -3.71 -19.11
C TYR A 157 1.75 -2.42 -18.64
N ARG A 158 2.06 -1.95 -17.43
CA ARG A 158 1.23 -0.97 -16.71
C ARG A 158 1.84 0.42 -16.70
N SER A 159 3.14 0.53 -16.48
CA SER A 159 3.85 1.77 -16.24
C SER A 159 4.50 2.29 -17.52
N VAL A 160 4.60 3.61 -17.63
CA VAL A 160 5.47 4.27 -18.61
C VAL A 160 6.94 3.92 -18.31
N THR A 161 7.76 3.86 -19.35
CA THR A 161 9.18 3.56 -19.39
C THR A 161 9.96 4.30 -18.32
N GLU A 162 9.72 5.60 -18.12
CA GLU A 162 10.43 6.39 -17.10
C GLU A 162 10.15 5.89 -15.67
N LEU A 163 8.89 5.56 -15.37
CA LEU A 163 8.49 5.08 -14.05
C LEU A 163 8.88 3.62 -13.83
N MET A 164 8.74 2.77 -14.85
CA MET A 164 9.21 1.39 -14.81
C MET A 164 10.73 1.34 -14.60
N ALA A 165 11.50 2.17 -15.30
CA ALA A 165 12.96 2.22 -15.16
C ALA A 165 13.39 2.56 -13.73
N MET A 166 12.67 3.47 -13.05
CA MET A 166 12.91 3.79 -11.65
C MET A 166 12.68 2.58 -10.75
N SER A 167 11.50 1.95 -10.83
CA SER A 167 11.18 0.80 -9.98
C SER A 167 12.11 -0.39 -10.25
N ASN A 168 12.45 -0.61 -11.53
CA ASN A 168 13.33 -1.69 -11.95
C ASN A 168 14.76 -1.49 -11.43
N SER A 169 15.29 -0.27 -11.53
CA SER A 169 16.64 0.07 -11.07
C SER A 169 16.76 0.06 -9.54
N LEU A 170 15.74 0.53 -8.83
CA LEU A 170 15.81 0.69 -7.37
C LEU A 170 15.50 -0.61 -6.62
N TRP A 171 14.55 -1.41 -7.13
CA TRP A 171 13.92 -2.48 -6.36
C TRP A 171 14.04 -3.87 -6.99
N CYS A 172 14.05 -3.95 -8.33
CA CYS A 172 13.89 -5.23 -9.03
C CYS A 172 15.18 -5.74 -9.70
N GLY A 173 16.33 -5.13 -9.39
CA GLY A 173 17.63 -5.57 -9.90
C GLY A 173 17.77 -5.54 -11.42
N GLY A 174 16.98 -4.72 -12.13
CA GLY A 174 17.02 -4.65 -13.59
C GLY A 174 16.27 -5.77 -14.32
N GLN A 175 15.54 -6.63 -13.62
CA GLN A 175 14.88 -7.81 -14.21
C GLN A 175 13.59 -7.48 -14.99
N MET A 176 12.94 -6.34 -14.73
CA MET A 176 11.70 -5.97 -15.42
C MET A 176 11.95 -5.62 -16.89
N GLN A 177 11.05 -6.06 -17.75
CA GLN A 177 11.06 -5.82 -19.19
C GLN A 177 9.76 -5.14 -19.61
N ARG A 178 9.83 -4.27 -20.62
CA ARG A 178 8.65 -3.63 -21.20
C ARG A 178 8.40 -4.19 -22.59
N PRO A 179 7.31 -4.96 -22.79
CA PRO A 179 6.98 -5.49 -24.11
C PRO A 179 6.70 -4.38 -25.13
N ILE A 180 6.99 -4.63 -26.40
CA ILE A 180 6.83 -3.65 -27.50
C ILE A 180 5.40 -3.08 -27.55
N ILE A 181 4.39 -3.91 -27.30
CA ILE A 181 2.97 -3.50 -27.28
C ILE A 181 2.73 -2.45 -26.18
N ALA A 182 3.33 -2.62 -25.00
CA ALA A 182 3.25 -1.65 -23.92
C ALA A 182 4.01 -0.36 -24.25
N ALA A 183 5.14 -0.46 -24.97
CA ALA A 183 5.88 0.70 -25.46
C ALA A 183 5.09 1.55 -26.45
N GLN A 184 4.30 0.92 -27.33
CA GLN A 184 3.44 1.64 -28.27
C GLN A 184 2.25 2.32 -27.58
N ALA A 185 1.70 1.71 -26.52
CA ALA A 185 0.63 2.28 -25.71
C ALA A 185 1.06 3.51 -24.89
N GLU A 186 2.35 3.81 -24.80
CA GLU A 186 2.84 5.01 -24.11
C GLU A 186 2.36 6.32 -24.78
N ASN A 187 1.96 6.24 -26.05
CA ASN A 187 1.29 7.29 -26.81
C ASN A 187 -0.24 7.24 -26.68
N THR A 188 -0.79 6.81 -25.54
CA THR A 188 -2.25 6.83 -25.31
C THR A 188 -2.84 8.25 -25.35
N VAL A 189 -4.15 8.30 -25.49
CA VAL A 189 -4.94 9.55 -25.42
C VAL A 189 -4.70 10.29 -24.11
N PHE A 190 -4.62 9.58 -22.96
CA PHE A 190 -4.40 10.24 -21.68
C PHE A 190 -2.98 10.78 -21.55
N SER A 191 -1.94 10.08 -22.00
CA SER A 191 -0.57 10.60 -21.99
C SER A 191 -0.40 11.81 -22.90
N THR A 192 -1.10 11.83 -24.03
CA THR A 192 -1.16 12.97 -24.98
C THR A 192 -1.95 14.14 -24.39
N GLN A 193 -3.09 13.88 -23.74
CA GLN A 193 -3.86 14.88 -23.01
C GLN A 193 -3.01 15.45 -21.87
N LEU A 194 -2.38 14.61 -21.05
CA LEU A 194 -1.51 15.05 -19.96
C LEU A 194 -0.38 15.92 -20.47
N ARG A 195 0.21 15.60 -21.63
CA ARG A 195 1.23 16.43 -22.25
C ARG A 195 0.70 17.81 -22.63
N LYS A 196 -0.46 17.89 -23.30
CA LYS A 196 -1.11 19.16 -23.65
C LYS A 196 -1.53 19.96 -22.42
N ILE A 197 -2.05 19.27 -21.41
CA ILE A 197 -2.42 19.84 -20.12
C ILE A 197 -1.18 20.45 -19.46
N MET A 198 -0.09 19.70 -19.41
CA MET A 198 1.19 20.17 -18.92
C MET A 198 1.63 21.41 -19.69
N GLU A 199 1.64 21.39 -21.03
CA GLU A 199 2.01 22.55 -21.86
C GLU A 199 1.15 23.81 -21.57
N ASN A 200 -0.11 23.64 -21.18
CA ASN A 200 -1.05 24.72 -20.89
C ASN A 200 -1.07 25.17 -19.42
N LEU A 201 -0.34 24.51 -18.53
CA LEU A 201 -0.22 24.93 -17.13
C LEU A 201 0.62 26.21 -17.04
N ALA A 202 -0.06 27.34 -16.87
CA ALA A 202 0.57 28.65 -16.75
C ALA A 202 0.78 29.08 -15.29
N GLY A 203 1.96 29.66 -15.00
CA GLY A 203 2.25 30.35 -13.75
C GLY A 203 2.87 29.50 -12.64
N GLY A 204 3.81 30.11 -11.91
CA GLY A 204 4.41 29.54 -10.71
C GLY A 204 5.20 28.25 -10.93
N PHE A 205 5.05 27.29 -10.03
CA PHE A 205 5.77 26.01 -10.11
C PHE A 205 5.16 25.02 -11.12
N MET A 206 3.88 25.21 -11.50
CA MET A 206 3.21 24.37 -12.49
C MET A 206 3.79 24.59 -13.89
N GLU A 207 4.30 25.78 -14.19
CA GLU A 207 5.05 26.05 -15.43
C GLU A 207 6.42 25.32 -15.44
N GLN A 208 7.06 25.12 -14.29
CA GLN A 208 8.28 24.31 -14.21
C GLN A 208 7.97 22.82 -14.42
N VAL A 209 6.87 22.34 -13.84
CA VAL A 209 6.33 20.99 -14.09
C VAL A 209 6.07 20.80 -15.58
N ALA A 210 5.36 21.75 -16.20
CA ALA A 210 5.06 21.78 -17.62
C ALA A 210 6.30 21.67 -18.51
N LYS A 211 7.25 22.61 -18.33
CA LYS A 211 8.47 22.72 -19.14
C LYS A 211 9.38 21.51 -19.04
N SER A 212 9.32 20.77 -17.93
CA SER A 212 10.15 19.59 -17.75
C SER A 212 9.86 18.49 -18.76
N ASN A 213 8.59 18.37 -19.21
CA ASN A 213 8.09 17.25 -20.00
C ASN A 213 8.52 15.86 -19.45
N ARG A 214 8.70 15.76 -18.13
CA ARG A 214 9.03 14.50 -17.42
C ARG A 214 7.77 13.87 -16.83
N ARG A 215 7.79 12.55 -16.69
CA ARG A 215 6.76 11.78 -15.97
C ARG A 215 7.13 11.55 -14.51
N LEU A 216 8.41 11.68 -14.17
CA LEU A 216 8.92 11.64 -12.81
C LEU A 216 9.34 13.05 -12.36
N ILE A 217 8.69 13.56 -11.32
CA ILE A 217 8.90 14.93 -10.83
C ILE A 217 9.16 14.88 -9.33
N PHE A 218 10.15 15.65 -8.87
CA PHE A 218 10.34 15.93 -7.45
C PHE A 218 9.97 17.38 -7.16
N LEU A 219 8.94 17.58 -6.33
CA LEU A 219 8.54 18.88 -5.83
C LEU A 219 9.22 19.16 -4.48
N ASP A 220 10.17 20.08 -4.50
CA ASP A 220 10.88 20.57 -3.32
C ASP A 220 10.06 21.62 -2.57
N VAL A 221 9.44 21.16 -1.49
CA VAL A 221 8.66 21.92 -0.53
C VAL A 221 9.49 22.10 0.74
N GLY A 222 9.91 23.33 0.99
CA GLY A 222 10.82 23.67 2.09
C GLY A 222 10.18 23.72 3.49
N THR A 223 9.08 23.01 3.73
CA THR A 223 8.37 22.99 5.02
C THR A 223 8.84 21.84 5.90
N LEU A 224 8.63 21.98 7.21
CA LEU A 224 8.98 20.97 8.21
C LEU A 224 7.77 20.09 8.54
N GLU A 225 8.05 18.88 9.04
CA GLU A 225 7.02 17.96 9.53
C GLU A 225 6.49 18.36 10.91
N GLU A 226 5.27 17.91 11.22
CA GLU A 226 4.60 18.04 12.51
C GLU A 226 4.24 16.66 13.06
N LYS A 227 4.15 16.56 14.39
CA LYS A 227 3.67 15.33 15.07
C LYS A 227 2.16 15.43 15.26
N TYR A 228 1.43 14.36 14.94
CA TYR A 228 0.00 14.25 15.22
C TYR A 228 -0.30 12.86 15.79
N GLY A 229 -0.54 12.80 17.11
CA GLY A 229 -0.56 11.53 17.84
C GLY A 229 0.75 10.76 17.65
N ASP A 230 0.66 9.48 17.29
CA ASP A 230 1.81 8.62 16.96
C ASP A 230 2.22 8.65 15.48
N SER A 231 1.63 9.56 14.69
CA SER A 231 1.91 9.71 13.26
C SER A 231 2.60 11.04 12.93
N ARG A 232 2.90 11.24 11.65
CA ARG A 232 3.55 12.45 11.12
C ARG A 232 2.75 13.00 9.96
N MET A 233 2.77 14.32 9.83
CA MET A 233 2.24 15.04 8.67
C MET A 233 3.16 16.20 8.33
N ASN A 234 3.03 16.73 7.12
CA ASN A 234 3.67 17.95 6.68
C ASN A 234 2.62 18.82 5.99
N PRO A 235 2.04 19.82 6.68
CA PRO A 235 0.96 20.63 6.14
C PRO A 235 1.28 21.30 4.80
N GLY A 236 2.54 21.70 4.60
CA GLY A 236 2.99 22.28 3.32
C GLY A 236 2.98 21.27 2.17
N PHE A 237 3.31 20.00 2.44
CA PHE A 237 3.28 18.95 1.43
C PHE A 237 1.84 18.62 1.02
N SER A 238 0.96 18.49 2.02
CA SER A 238 -0.47 18.27 1.80
C SER A 238 -1.11 19.40 0.99
N ALA A 239 -0.80 20.67 1.31
CA ALA A 239 -1.35 21.79 0.58
C ALA A 239 -0.81 21.89 -0.86
N ALA A 240 0.48 21.66 -1.07
CA ALA A 240 1.07 21.61 -2.39
C ALA A 240 0.45 20.48 -3.25
N ALA A 241 0.19 19.32 -2.64
CA ALA A 241 -0.46 18.21 -3.31
C ALA A 241 -1.91 18.55 -3.73
N VAL A 242 -2.67 19.26 -2.89
CA VAL A 242 -4.01 19.77 -3.24
C VAL A 242 -3.93 20.70 -4.45
N ASP A 243 -2.97 21.65 -4.45
CA ASP A 243 -2.81 22.61 -5.55
C ASP A 243 -2.48 21.93 -6.88
N ILE A 244 -1.59 20.94 -6.85
CA ILE A 244 -1.22 20.14 -8.01
C ILE A 244 -2.42 19.36 -8.54
N LEU A 245 -3.06 18.57 -7.68
CA LEU A 245 -4.16 17.70 -8.09
C LEU A 245 -5.36 18.51 -8.57
N HIS A 246 -5.61 19.67 -7.95
CA HIS A 246 -6.64 20.59 -8.41
C HIS A 246 -6.32 21.17 -9.79
N ALA A 247 -5.13 21.71 -9.99
CA ALA A 247 -4.71 22.27 -11.28
C ALA A 247 -4.79 21.22 -12.41
N LEU A 248 -4.37 20.00 -12.12
CA LEU A 248 -4.48 18.87 -13.06
C LEU A 248 -5.94 18.46 -13.29
N SER A 249 -6.78 18.44 -12.25
CA SER A 249 -8.20 18.10 -12.41
C SER A 249 -8.95 19.08 -13.31
N GLN A 250 -8.64 20.37 -13.24
CA GLN A 250 -9.29 21.39 -14.07
C GLN A 250 -9.03 21.18 -15.56
N GLN A 251 -7.88 20.59 -15.87
CA GLN A 251 -7.43 20.37 -17.24
C GLN A 251 -7.85 19.00 -17.79
N ILE A 252 -8.02 18.00 -16.92
CA ILE A 252 -8.56 16.67 -17.27
C ILE A 252 -10.11 16.71 -17.35
N GLY A 253 -10.75 17.72 -16.76
CA GLY A 253 -12.19 17.89 -16.66
C GLY A 253 -12.79 17.26 -15.39
N ALA A 254 -14.08 17.50 -15.15
CA ALA A 254 -14.79 17.08 -13.93
C ALA A 254 -14.72 15.57 -13.65
N GLU A 255 -14.59 14.75 -14.70
CA GLU A 255 -14.36 13.31 -14.57
C GLU A 255 -12.99 12.99 -13.95
N GLY A 256 -11.96 13.80 -14.16
CA GLY A 256 -10.57 13.50 -13.73
C GLY A 256 -10.36 13.42 -12.22
N ALA A 257 -11.05 14.25 -11.44
CA ALA A 257 -10.86 14.32 -9.97
C ALA A 257 -11.43 13.10 -9.22
N GLY A 258 -12.47 12.45 -9.76
CA GLY A 258 -13.19 11.36 -9.09
C GLY A 258 -13.08 9.97 -9.76
N THR A 259 -12.45 9.83 -10.93
CA THR A 259 -12.52 8.58 -11.75
C THR A 259 -11.38 7.58 -11.52
N GLY A 260 -10.69 7.58 -10.38
CA GLY A 260 -9.55 6.67 -10.15
C GLY A 260 -8.37 6.93 -11.10
N LYS A 261 -8.32 8.09 -11.76
CA LYS A 261 -7.18 8.51 -12.60
C LYS A 261 -6.06 9.14 -11.79
N MET A 262 -6.39 9.77 -10.66
CA MET A 262 -5.45 10.50 -9.83
C MET A 262 -5.56 10.09 -8.36
N ALA A 263 -4.43 10.05 -7.66
CA ALA A 263 -4.42 9.79 -6.23
C ALA A 263 -3.35 10.58 -5.47
N PHE A 264 -3.64 10.80 -4.19
CA PHE A 264 -2.66 11.19 -3.18
C PHE A 264 -2.22 9.95 -2.38
N LEU A 265 -0.91 9.77 -2.25
CA LEU A 265 -0.32 8.64 -1.56
C LEU A 265 0.65 9.13 -0.48
N SER A 266 0.58 8.56 0.72
CA SER A 266 1.57 8.81 1.77
C SER A 266 1.89 7.56 2.58
N PHE A 267 3.04 7.55 3.22
CA PHE A 267 3.41 6.52 4.19
C PHE A 267 2.74 6.71 5.56
N TYR A 268 2.12 7.87 5.80
CA TYR A 268 1.59 8.26 7.11
C TYR A 268 0.10 8.58 7.06
N ALA A 269 -0.68 7.96 7.94
CA ALA A 269 -2.13 8.17 8.00
C ALA A 269 -2.51 9.63 8.34
N ALA A 270 -1.74 10.31 9.20
CA ALA A 270 -1.99 11.72 9.52
C ALA A 270 -1.80 12.64 8.31
N GLU A 271 -0.82 12.36 7.45
CA GLU A 271 -0.64 13.09 6.19
C GLU A 271 -1.83 12.89 5.24
N VAL A 272 -2.34 11.66 5.11
CA VAL A 272 -3.55 11.40 4.31
C VAL A 272 -4.75 12.16 4.87
N ALA A 273 -4.95 12.14 6.19
CA ALA A 273 -6.02 12.89 6.84
C ALA A 273 -5.88 14.41 6.61
N ARG A 274 -4.65 14.94 6.71
CA ARG A 274 -4.36 16.35 6.46
C ARG A 274 -4.65 16.74 5.01
N PHE A 275 -4.23 15.95 4.04
CA PHE A 275 -4.57 16.16 2.63
C PHE A 275 -6.09 16.25 2.42
N ARG A 276 -6.85 15.29 2.97
CA ARG A 276 -8.32 15.27 2.85
C ARG A 276 -8.96 16.52 3.47
N GLN A 277 -8.48 16.95 4.64
CA GLN A 277 -8.93 18.18 5.29
C GLN A 277 -8.63 19.41 4.42
N CYS A 278 -7.40 19.53 3.91
CA CYS A 278 -7.00 20.62 3.03
C CYS A 278 -7.84 20.66 1.74
N TRP A 279 -8.11 19.49 1.14
CA TRP A 279 -8.96 19.38 -0.05
C TRP A 279 -10.38 19.85 0.25
N ALA A 280 -11.02 19.31 1.27
CA ALA A 280 -12.40 19.65 1.63
C ALA A 280 -12.56 21.14 1.99
N SER A 281 -11.56 21.72 2.66
CA SER A 281 -11.56 23.15 3.02
C SER A 281 -11.35 24.05 1.81
N LYS A 282 -10.45 23.70 0.89
CA LYS A 282 -10.08 24.55 -0.26
C LYS A 282 -11.02 24.37 -1.44
N LEU A 283 -11.57 23.18 -1.63
CA LEU A 283 -12.31 22.74 -2.81
C LEU A 283 -13.58 21.97 -2.41
N PRO A 284 -14.50 22.58 -1.64
CA PRO A 284 -15.66 21.89 -1.05
C PRO A 284 -16.65 21.34 -2.10
N THR A 285 -16.63 21.88 -3.32
CA THR A 285 -17.53 21.49 -4.42
C THR A 285 -16.96 20.41 -5.33
N LEU A 286 -15.66 20.08 -5.19
CA LEU A 286 -15.01 19.07 -6.03
C LEU A 286 -14.95 17.71 -5.32
N PRO A 287 -15.14 16.60 -6.06
CA PRO A 287 -14.98 15.28 -5.48
C PRO A 287 -13.55 15.09 -4.98
N LEU A 288 -13.41 14.49 -3.81
CA LEU A 288 -12.13 14.17 -3.20
C LEU A 288 -11.42 13.09 -4.05
N PRO A 289 -10.19 13.35 -4.55
CA PRO A 289 -9.38 12.32 -5.20
C PRO A 289 -9.10 11.17 -4.25
N GLU A 290 -8.81 9.99 -4.79
CA GLU A 290 -8.39 8.88 -3.96
C GLU A 290 -7.16 9.27 -3.13
N ALA A 291 -7.25 9.03 -1.82
CA ALA A 291 -6.19 9.37 -0.89
C ALA A 291 -6.02 8.22 0.07
N CYS A 292 -4.86 7.56 0.06
CA CYS A 292 -4.62 6.38 0.88
C CYS A 292 -3.18 6.31 1.39
N THR A 293 -2.97 5.45 2.38
CA THR A 293 -1.63 5.08 2.81
C THR A 293 -1.03 4.07 1.83
N VAL A 294 0.30 3.92 1.82
CA VAL A 294 1.00 2.89 1.04
C VAL A 294 0.42 1.50 1.31
N ASP A 295 0.23 1.13 2.57
CA ASP A 295 -0.31 -0.18 2.96
C ASP A 295 -1.74 -0.40 2.41
N ASN A 296 -2.56 0.66 2.32
CA ASN A 296 -3.92 0.60 1.77
C ASN A 296 -3.97 0.75 0.23
N SER A 297 -2.82 0.89 -0.43
CA SER A 297 -2.71 1.05 -1.88
C SER A 297 -2.38 -0.26 -2.62
N GLN A 298 -2.16 -1.36 -1.89
CA GLN A 298 -1.87 -2.67 -2.49
C GLN A 298 -3.02 -3.10 -3.41
N GLY A 299 -2.67 -3.69 -4.56
CA GLY A 299 -3.62 -4.03 -5.62
C GLY A 299 -4.26 -2.84 -6.35
N ARG A 300 -4.00 -1.60 -5.95
CA ARG A 300 -4.54 -0.38 -6.61
C ARG A 300 -3.50 0.31 -7.47
N GLU A 301 -4.00 1.06 -8.44
CA GLU A 301 -3.17 1.82 -9.36
C GLU A 301 -3.90 3.05 -9.92
N TRP A 302 -3.12 4.09 -10.22
CA TRP A 302 -3.63 5.34 -10.76
C TRP A 302 -2.77 5.80 -11.92
N LYS A 303 -3.35 6.60 -12.82
CA LYS A 303 -2.57 7.18 -13.91
C LYS A 303 -1.58 8.21 -13.40
N LEU A 304 -2.01 9.03 -12.44
CA LEU A 304 -1.19 10.04 -11.79
C LEU A 304 -1.21 9.85 -10.27
N VAL A 305 -0.04 9.86 -9.65
CA VAL A 305 0.08 9.83 -8.19
C VAL A 305 0.90 11.01 -7.72
N VAL A 306 0.37 11.73 -6.72
CA VAL A 306 1.16 12.65 -5.91
C VAL A 306 1.53 11.93 -4.61
N MET A 307 2.80 11.58 -4.48
CA MET A 307 3.35 10.83 -3.34
C MET A 307 4.03 11.80 -2.36
N SER A 308 3.55 11.87 -1.12
CA SER A 308 4.19 12.64 -0.04
C SER A 308 5.19 11.76 0.71
N LEU A 309 6.45 12.21 0.78
CA LEU A 309 7.46 11.59 1.66
C LEU A 309 7.19 11.90 3.13
N THR A 310 6.42 12.97 3.42
CA THR A 310 6.04 13.50 4.74
C THR A 310 7.21 13.93 5.64
N ARG A 311 8.28 13.14 5.68
CA ARG A 311 9.42 13.35 6.55
C ARG A 311 10.28 14.51 6.08
N ALA A 312 10.40 15.50 6.96
CA ALA A 312 11.11 16.75 6.74
C ALA A 312 11.66 17.28 8.07
N ALA A 313 12.40 16.44 8.80
CA ALA A 313 13.17 16.85 9.96
C ALA A 313 14.57 16.22 9.97
N LEU A 314 15.55 17.02 10.38
CA LEU A 314 16.88 16.56 10.73
C LEU A 314 16.83 16.19 12.22
N ASP A 315 16.32 15.00 12.54
CA ASP A 315 16.32 14.56 13.94
C ASP A 315 17.77 14.33 14.38
N ALA A 316 18.28 15.28 15.17
CA ALA A 316 19.64 15.25 15.71
C ALA A 316 19.78 14.25 16.86
N ALA A 317 18.67 13.84 17.49
CA ALA A 317 18.66 12.88 18.60
C ALA A 317 18.64 11.42 18.11
N LEU A 318 18.25 11.18 16.86
CA LEU A 318 18.32 9.86 16.24
C LEU A 318 19.66 9.72 15.50
N GLU A 319 20.67 9.23 16.23
CA GLU A 319 21.96 8.82 15.65
C GLU A 319 21.78 7.65 14.67
N ASP A 320 20.80 6.76 14.90
CA ASP A 320 20.47 5.66 13.99
C ASP A 320 19.70 6.16 12.76
N PRO A 321 20.33 6.15 11.57
CA PRO A 321 19.69 6.64 10.36
C PRO A 321 18.51 5.77 9.90
N LYS A 322 18.46 4.48 10.27
CA LYS A 322 17.33 3.59 9.95
C LYS A 322 16.08 3.99 10.72
N ARG A 323 16.25 4.39 11.98
CA ARG A 323 15.15 4.91 12.82
C ARG A 323 14.73 6.32 12.43
N ARG A 324 15.67 7.13 11.91
CA ARG A 324 15.39 8.51 11.48
C ARG A 324 14.24 8.60 10.51
N TYR A 325 14.17 7.71 9.51
CA TYR A 325 13.14 7.74 8.47
C TYR A 325 11.91 6.86 8.77
N GLY A 326 11.97 6.00 9.78
CA GLY A 326 10.86 5.15 10.20
C GLY A 326 10.32 4.30 9.04
N ILE A 327 9.00 4.29 8.87
CA ILE A 327 8.29 3.53 7.82
C ILE A 327 8.71 3.92 6.39
N LEU A 328 9.27 5.12 6.19
CA LEU A 328 9.78 5.56 4.89
C LEU A 328 11.04 4.80 4.46
N ASN A 329 11.77 4.17 5.40
CA ASN A 329 12.96 3.38 5.06
C ASN A 329 12.65 1.92 4.70
N ASP A 330 11.39 1.53 4.63
CA ASP A 330 10.99 0.17 4.25
C ASP A 330 11.04 0.01 2.72
N ALA A 331 11.90 -0.89 2.24
CA ALA A 331 12.10 -1.14 0.81
C ALA A 331 10.82 -1.54 0.07
N ARG A 332 9.98 -2.35 0.71
CA ARG A 332 8.77 -2.92 0.12
C ARG A 332 7.70 -1.86 0.00
N ARG A 333 7.56 -1.04 1.04
CA ARG A 333 6.67 0.13 1.00
C ARG A 333 7.13 1.14 -0.04
N GLN A 334 8.43 1.36 -0.18
CA GLN A 334 8.97 2.20 -1.24
C GLN A 334 8.66 1.64 -2.63
N TYR A 335 8.90 0.35 -2.84
CA TYR A 335 8.58 -0.33 -4.10
C TYR A 335 7.09 -0.24 -4.45
N ILE A 336 6.21 -0.51 -3.49
CA ILE A 336 4.76 -0.34 -3.66
C ILE A 336 4.47 1.10 -4.04
N ALA A 337 4.95 2.07 -3.27
CA ALA A 337 4.61 3.48 -3.44
C ALA A 337 5.07 4.02 -4.80
N THR A 338 6.29 3.69 -5.23
CA THR A 338 6.82 4.09 -6.55
C THR A 338 6.14 3.37 -7.71
N GLY A 339 5.57 2.18 -7.47
CA GLY A 339 4.87 1.38 -8.46
C GLY A 339 3.36 1.66 -8.59
N ARG A 340 2.79 2.62 -7.86
CA ARG A 340 1.34 2.91 -7.95
C ARG A 340 0.95 3.80 -9.14
N ALA A 341 1.90 4.56 -9.68
CA ALA A 341 1.69 5.46 -10.81
C ALA A 341 1.95 4.77 -12.15
N ARG A 342 0.99 4.87 -13.07
CA ARG A 342 1.14 4.34 -14.43
C ARG A 342 1.75 5.33 -15.39
N GLU A 343 1.39 6.61 -15.32
CA GLU A 343 1.78 7.62 -16.31
C GLU A 343 2.55 8.80 -15.74
N MET A 344 2.27 9.23 -14.51
CA MET A 344 3.00 10.32 -13.86
C MET A 344 3.11 10.11 -12.35
N LEU A 345 4.32 10.32 -11.82
CA LEU A 345 4.59 10.33 -10.39
C LEU A 345 5.21 11.67 -9.98
N ILE A 346 4.54 12.37 -9.07
CA ILE A 346 5.03 13.60 -8.44
C ILE A 346 5.37 13.29 -7.00
N VAL A 347 6.64 13.34 -6.65
CA VAL A 347 7.14 13.11 -5.29
C VAL A 347 7.27 14.45 -4.58
N VAL A 348 6.58 14.62 -3.46
CA VAL A 348 6.61 15.82 -2.63
C VAL A 348 7.54 15.58 -1.45
N GLY A 349 8.57 16.41 -1.30
CA GLY A 349 9.60 16.25 -0.28
C GLY A 349 10.35 17.54 0.01
N ASN A 350 11.34 17.45 0.91
CA ASN A 350 12.24 18.56 1.25
C ASN A 350 13.68 18.19 0.84
N ALA A 351 14.12 18.70 -0.32
CA ALA A 351 15.43 18.36 -0.91
C ALA A 351 16.58 18.74 0.05
N THR A 352 16.46 19.90 0.71
CA THR A 352 17.49 20.40 1.62
C THR A 352 17.72 19.43 2.78
N ILE A 353 16.66 18.84 3.33
CA ILE A 353 16.76 17.89 4.45
C ILE A 353 17.33 16.55 4.00
N LEU A 354 16.94 16.06 2.83
CA LEU A 354 17.49 14.84 2.24
C LEU A 354 19.00 14.99 1.96
N GLN A 355 19.39 16.10 1.32
CA GLN A 355 20.80 16.42 1.07
C GLN A 355 21.62 16.59 2.35
N LYS A 356 21.11 17.35 3.34
CA LYS A 356 21.80 17.51 4.63
C LYS A 356 21.95 16.19 5.38
N SER A 357 20.98 15.29 5.26
CA SER A 357 21.06 13.97 5.88
C SER A 357 22.19 13.14 5.26
N LEU A 358 22.32 13.18 3.94
CA LEU A 358 23.42 12.52 3.21
C LEU A 358 24.79 13.10 3.59
N ALA A 359 24.90 14.42 3.70
CA ALA A 359 26.14 15.11 4.05
C ALA A 359 26.60 14.80 5.50
N ARG A 360 25.67 14.74 6.46
CA ARG A 360 26.01 14.45 7.87
C ARG A 360 26.38 12.99 8.12
N HIS A 361 25.86 12.08 7.31
CA HIS A 361 26.12 10.65 7.46
C HIS A 361 26.48 10.06 6.10
N PRO A 362 27.71 10.24 5.61
CA PRO A 362 28.13 9.69 4.31
C PRO A 362 27.99 8.17 4.24
N THR A 363 28.08 7.49 5.39
CA THR A 363 27.81 6.04 5.52
C THR A 363 26.39 5.67 5.13
N LEU A 364 25.43 6.61 5.05
CA LEU A 364 24.07 6.38 4.57
C LEU A 364 24.00 5.78 3.17
N ARG A 365 24.97 6.12 2.32
CA ARG A 365 25.12 5.53 0.98
C ARG A 365 25.33 4.01 1.08
N ASN A 366 26.02 3.57 2.13
CA ASN A 366 26.38 2.19 2.37
C ASN A 366 25.38 1.44 3.29
N THR A 367 24.60 2.15 4.13
CA THR A 367 23.71 1.52 5.13
C THR A 367 22.36 1.03 4.60
N GLN A 368 22.19 0.86 3.29
CA GLN A 368 20.93 0.44 2.66
C GLN A 368 19.72 1.33 3.04
N ALA A 369 19.93 2.63 3.29
CA ALA A 369 18.81 3.52 3.53
C ALA A 369 18.00 3.71 2.24
N HIS A 370 16.85 3.05 2.13
CA HIS A 370 16.05 2.99 0.89
C HIS A 370 15.52 4.36 0.47
N VAL A 371 15.22 5.24 1.43
CA VAL A 371 14.84 6.63 1.13
C VAL A 371 15.99 7.44 0.52
N ILE A 372 17.24 7.16 0.91
CA ILE A 372 18.42 7.84 0.34
C ILE A 372 18.66 7.35 -1.08
N LYS A 373 18.53 6.04 -1.33
CA LYS A 373 18.60 5.48 -2.70
C LYS A 373 17.54 6.10 -3.61
N LEU A 374 16.31 6.24 -3.11
CA LEU A 374 15.24 6.93 -3.83
C LEU A 374 15.62 8.39 -4.09
N TRP A 375 16.12 9.11 -3.08
CA TRP A 375 16.56 10.50 -3.26
C TRP A 375 17.66 10.64 -4.31
N GLU A 376 18.72 9.84 -4.27
CA GLU A 376 19.81 9.88 -5.24
C GLU A 376 19.31 9.62 -6.67
N TYR A 377 18.36 8.70 -6.83
CA TYR A 377 17.73 8.46 -8.13
C TYR A 377 16.90 9.66 -8.58
N LEU A 378 16.06 10.22 -7.71
CA LEU A 378 15.24 11.39 -8.02
C LEU A 378 16.10 12.60 -8.36
N GLU A 379 17.17 12.87 -7.61
CA GLU A 379 18.09 13.98 -7.86
C GLU A 379 18.77 13.88 -9.23
N LYS A 380 19.04 12.66 -9.71
CA LYS A 380 19.68 12.41 -11.01
C LYS A 380 18.70 12.35 -12.18
N HIS A 381 17.49 11.86 -11.97
CA HIS A 381 16.59 11.43 -13.05
C HIS A 381 15.24 12.16 -13.08
N ALA A 382 14.79 12.76 -11.98
CA ALA A 382 13.52 13.47 -11.92
C ALA A 382 13.65 14.93 -12.35
N ALA A 383 12.54 15.53 -12.80
CA ALA A 383 12.46 16.97 -12.90
C ALA A 383 12.41 17.61 -11.51
N MET A 384 13.41 18.40 -11.18
CA MET A 384 13.46 19.13 -9.91
C MET A 384 12.65 20.42 -10.01
N VAL A 385 11.53 20.49 -9.29
CA VAL A 385 10.66 21.68 -9.25
C VAL A 385 10.69 22.26 -7.85
N ARG A 386 10.88 23.59 -7.73
CA ARG A 386 10.90 24.27 -6.43
C ARG A 386 9.66 25.13 -6.25
N LEU A 387 9.00 24.98 -5.10
CA LEU A 387 7.95 25.93 -4.73
C LEU A 387 8.54 27.33 -4.48
N PRO A 388 7.90 28.41 -4.97
CA PRO A 388 8.27 29.79 -4.67
C PRO A 388 8.38 30.08 -3.17
N ALA A 389 9.31 30.96 -2.78
CA ALA A 389 9.63 31.24 -1.38
C ALA A 389 8.45 31.79 -0.55
N ASN A 390 7.51 32.49 -1.19
CA ASN A 390 6.27 32.99 -0.58
C ASN A 390 5.30 31.86 -0.18
N LEU A 391 5.25 30.76 -0.95
CA LEU A 391 4.48 29.55 -0.62
C LEU A 391 5.21 28.61 0.36
N ARG A 392 6.54 28.78 0.52
CA ARG A 392 7.34 28.10 1.54
C ARG A 392 7.14 28.68 2.94
N ARG A 393 6.74 29.97 3.04
CA ARG A 393 6.62 30.73 4.30
C ARG A 393 5.19 31.08 4.70
N SER A 394 4.20 30.89 3.83
CA SER A 394 2.81 31.06 4.25
C SER A 394 2.59 30.15 5.46
N LYS A 395 2.17 30.75 6.58
CA LYS A 395 1.70 30.00 7.73
C LYS A 395 0.56 29.13 7.23
N TRP A 396 0.86 27.88 6.87
CA TRP A 396 -0.13 26.83 6.63
C TRP A 396 -0.84 26.44 7.96
N GLY A 397 -0.46 27.11 9.06
CA GLY A 397 -1.21 27.24 10.30
C GLY A 397 -2.18 28.42 10.23
N GLY A 398 -3.43 28.08 9.97
CA GLY A 398 -4.56 29.00 9.86
C GLY A 398 -5.80 28.22 9.47
N VAL A 399 -6.10 27.15 10.23
CA VAL A 399 -7.44 26.60 10.41
C VAL A 399 -7.67 26.50 11.90
#